data_AF-A0A9W7MV53-F1
#
_entry.id   AF-A0A9W7MV53-F1
#
_cell.length_a   1.000
_cell.length_b   1.000
_cell.length_c   1.000
_cell.angle_alpha   90.00
_cell.angle_beta   90.00
_cell.angle_gamma   90.00
#
_symmetry.space_group_name_H-M   'P 1'
#
loop_
_entity.id
_entity.type
_entity.pdbx_description
1 polymer ?
#
loop_
_entity_poly.entity_id
_entity_poly.type
_entity_poly.pdbx_seq_one_letter_code
_entity_poly.pdbx_strand_id
1 'polypeptide(L)'
;MEEFRSAIQDCDLSDLGYNGRWYTWEKGKFAATNVRERLDRGLANPAWWDLFPQFRVSHIPHSFSDHCPVLVDTVGCASHNPVPTTNAFSFDANWVLEEDFEQLISTSWLSDQSSVPSKLERLALSIKSWCRGLRARRLRSNKVLRERLADLSLQDPDDDALEELTEVKLALNLEADKEEIFWEQRAHVNWLQHGDRNTTFFHKWATFRQKKNRVRKLRRSDGSWEDDEAAMANMAKEYFSDIFTSEAVENPDSILELIPRSISSTNNACLLAPFTKDDFFLAVKQMAPLKAADLDGFPALFYQRYWHIVGDDVSSFCNLVLCGEMVLGDVNLTSIVLVPKIVQPVTID
;
A
#
# COMPACT_ATOMS: atom_id res chain seq x y z
N MET A 1 27.29 21.35 -31.13
CA MET A 1 27.80 19.96 -31.25
C MET A 1 29.32 19.87 -31.20
N GLU A 2 30.08 20.85 -31.69
CA GLU A 2 31.56 20.88 -31.54
C GLU A 2 32.01 20.97 -30.08
N GLU A 3 31.46 21.90 -29.29
CA GLU A 3 31.82 22.04 -27.86
C GLU A 3 31.55 20.76 -27.05
N PHE A 4 30.43 20.08 -27.33
CA PHE A 4 30.11 18.81 -26.68
C PHE A 4 31.09 17.69 -27.05
N ARG A 5 31.52 17.62 -28.33
CA ARG A 5 32.53 16.65 -28.76
C ARG A 5 33.91 16.96 -28.18
N SER A 6 34.27 18.24 -28.08
CA SER A 6 35.50 18.68 -27.39
C SER A 6 35.47 18.23 -25.94
N ALA A 7 34.39 18.50 -25.21
CA ALA A 7 34.26 18.09 -23.81
C ALA A 7 34.37 16.57 -23.61
N ILE A 8 33.81 15.76 -24.53
CA ILE A 8 33.96 14.29 -24.48
C ILE A 8 35.42 13.88 -24.66
N GLN A 9 36.13 14.48 -25.63
CA GLN A 9 37.55 14.20 -25.86
C GLN A 9 38.44 14.69 -24.72
N ASP A 10 38.21 15.90 -24.23
CA ASP A 10 38.99 16.54 -23.16
C ASP A 10 38.87 15.77 -21.83
N CYS A 11 37.77 15.05 -21.63
CA CYS A 11 37.51 14.22 -20.44
C CYS A 11 37.78 12.71 -20.66
N ASP A 12 38.34 12.32 -21.81
CA ASP A 12 38.58 10.91 -22.21
C ASP A 12 37.35 10.01 -22.05
N LEU A 13 36.15 10.56 -22.31
CA LEU A 13 34.89 9.84 -22.16
C LEU A 13 34.61 8.98 -23.40
N SER A 14 34.37 7.69 -23.18
CA SER A 14 34.00 6.73 -24.23
C SER A 14 32.59 6.19 -24.03
N ASP A 15 31.88 5.92 -25.14
CA ASP A 15 30.55 5.28 -25.11
C ASP A 15 30.69 3.87 -24.55
N LEU A 16 29.94 3.58 -23.48
CA LEU A 16 29.91 2.28 -22.80
C LEU A 16 29.23 1.19 -23.64
N GLY A 17 28.65 1.53 -24.79
CA GLY A 17 27.85 0.63 -25.59
C GLY A 17 26.46 0.41 -24.97
N TYR A 18 25.73 -0.57 -25.49
CA TYR A 18 24.41 -0.93 -25.00
C TYR A 18 24.06 -2.37 -25.36
N ASN A 19 23.14 -2.95 -24.58
CA ASN A 19 22.44 -4.19 -24.88
C ASN A 19 20.95 -3.92 -24.99
N GLY A 20 20.29 -4.55 -25.96
CA GLY A 20 18.87 -4.35 -26.24
C GLY A 20 18.64 -3.50 -27.49
N ARG A 21 17.60 -2.68 -27.48
CA ARG A 21 17.16 -1.90 -28.65
C ARG A 21 18.14 -0.81 -29.01
N TRP A 22 18.28 -0.50 -30.30
CA TRP A 22 19.16 0.58 -30.77
C TRP A 22 18.68 1.97 -30.32
N TYR A 23 17.38 2.24 -30.39
CA TYR A 23 16.78 3.54 -30.09
C TYR A 23 16.49 3.69 -28.59
N THR A 24 16.58 4.91 -28.10
CA THR A 24 16.21 5.28 -26.72
C THR A 24 15.05 6.26 -26.67
N TRP A 25 14.62 6.78 -27.81
CA TRP A 25 13.47 7.64 -27.93
C TRP A 25 12.58 7.20 -29.09
N GLU A 26 11.26 7.21 -28.90
CA GLU A 26 10.27 6.86 -29.91
C GLU A 26 9.04 7.78 -29.81
N LYS A 27 8.61 8.35 -30.95
CA LYS A 27 7.39 9.16 -31.04
C LYS A 27 6.65 8.92 -32.36
N GLY A 28 5.33 8.83 -32.28
CA GLY A 28 4.44 8.60 -33.43
C GLY A 28 3.54 7.39 -33.21
N LYS A 29 2.36 7.39 -33.82
CA LYS A 29 1.34 6.33 -33.64
C LYS A 29 1.15 5.43 -34.87
N PHE A 30 1.53 5.93 -36.04
CA PHE A 30 1.43 5.22 -37.32
C PHE A 30 2.81 5.02 -37.91
N ALA A 31 3.01 3.99 -38.71
CA ALA A 31 4.28 3.70 -39.37
C ALA A 31 4.81 4.92 -40.16
N ALA A 32 3.91 5.65 -40.84
CA ALA A 32 4.23 6.87 -41.58
C ALA A 32 4.70 8.05 -40.71
N THR A 33 4.43 8.03 -39.40
CA THR A 33 4.73 9.11 -38.44
C THR A 33 5.67 8.68 -37.32
N ASN A 34 6.09 7.42 -37.30
CA ASN A 34 6.94 6.86 -36.26
C ASN A 34 8.39 7.27 -36.49
N VAL A 35 8.94 8.01 -35.53
CA VAL A 35 10.34 8.43 -35.50
C VAL A 35 11.00 7.78 -34.28
N ARG A 36 12.11 7.08 -34.53
CA ARG A 36 12.92 6.41 -33.51
C ARG A 36 14.34 6.96 -33.54
N GLU A 37 14.84 7.44 -32.41
CA GLU A 37 16.20 7.99 -32.29
C GLU A 37 16.92 7.44 -31.06
N ARG A 38 18.25 7.46 -31.08
CA ARG A 38 19.09 7.14 -29.91
C ARG A 38 19.64 8.43 -29.33
N LEU A 39 18.95 8.97 -28.34
CA LEU A 39 19.29 10.23 -27.68
C LEU A 39 20.11 10.02 -26.40
N ASP A 40 19.93 8.88 -25.73
CA ASP A 40 20.49 8.61 -24.41
C ASP A 40 21.68 7.64 -24.51
N ARG A 41 22.79 7.96 -23.84
CA ARG A 41 24.04 7.17 -23.87
C ARG A 41 24.75 7.23 -22.52
N GLY A 42 25.31 6.11 -22.09
CA GLY A 42 26.27 6.07 -20.98
C GLY A 42 27.68 6.33 -21.49
N LEU A 43 28.35 7.34 -20.92
CA LEU A 43 29.76 7.63 -21.22
C LEU A 43 30.59 7.43 -19.96
N ALA A 44 31.80 6.85 -20.08
CA ALA A 44 32.73 6.73 -18.96
C ALA A 44 34.18 6.85 -19.41
N ASN A 45 35.04 7.28 -18.49
CA ASN A 45 36.48 7.41 -18.69
C ASN A 45 37.22 6.15 -18.22
N PRO A 46 38.47 5.90 -18.66
CA PRO A 46 39.21 4.68 -18.35
C PRO A 46 39.30 4.36 -16.85
N ALA A 47 39.44 5.37 -16.00
CA ALA A 47 39.47 5.19 -14.54
C ALA A 47 38.19 4.53 -13.98
N TRP A 48 37.03 4.77 -14.60
CA TRP A 48 35.78 4.13 -14.22
C TRP A 48 35.71 2.68 -14.71
N TRP A 49 36.28 2.36 -15.87
CA TRP A 49 36.36 0.99 -16.39
C TRP A 49 37.16 0.08 -15.46
N ASP A 50 38.25 0.61 -14.90
CA ASP A 50 39.09 -0.11 -13.94
C ASP A 50 38.34 -0.42 -12.64
N LEU A 51 37.41 0.44 -12.23
CA LEU A 51 36.58 0.24 -11.03
C LEU A 51 35.45 -0.76 -11.25
N PHE A 52 34.91 -0.85 -12.46
CA PHE A 52 33.74 -1.68 -12.78
C PHE A 52 33.96 -2.56 -14.01
N PRO A 53 34.90 -3.51 -13.98
CA PRO A 53 35.29 -4.28 -15.18
C PRO A 53 34.18 -5.20 -15.74
N GLN A 54 33.09 -5.43 -14.99
CA GLN A 54 31.95 -6.25 -15.40
C GLN A 54 30.68 -5.43 -15.65
N PHE A 55 30.81 -4.13 -15.93
CA PHE A 55 29.65 -3.28 -16.14
C PHE A 55 28.81 -3.77 -17.34
N ARG A 56 27.49 -3.57 -17.25
CA ARG A 56 26.57 -3.81 -18.36
C ARG A 56 25.61 -2.65 -18.52
N VAL A 57 25.58 -2.08 -19.72
CA VAL A 57 24.58 -1.09 -20.11
C VAL A 57 23.45 -1.80 -20.86
N SER A 58 22.20 -1.59 -20.43
CA SER A 58 21.02 -2.18 -21.05
C SER A 58 19.92 -1.14 -21.25
N HIS A 59 19.31 -1.13 -22.42
CA HIS A 59 18.11 -0.35 -22.71
C HIS A 59 16.88 -1.16 -22.30
N ILE A 60 16.15 -0.68 -21.29
CA ILE A 60 15.01 -1.41 -20.73
C ILE A 60 13.74 -1.01 -21.48
N PRO A 61 12.97 -1.97 -22.03
CA PRO A 61 11.64 -1.69 -22.56
C PRO A 61 10.76 -1.05 -21.49
N HIS A 62 10.15 0.09 -21.81
CA HIS A 62 9.29 0.82 -20.89
C HIS A 62 8.00 1.25 -21.58
N SER A 63 6.91 1.31 -20.82
CA SER A 63 5.57 1.52 -21.34
C SER A 63 4.99 2.92 -21.07
N PHE A 64 5.70 3.76 -20.30
CA PHE A 64 5.16 5.02 -19.78
C PHE A 64 5.88 6.28 -20.31
N SER A 65 6.99 6.14 -21.02
CA SER A 65 7.76 7.27 -21.55
C SER A 65 8.06 7.02 -23.03
N ASP A 66 8.19 8.13 -23.76
CA ASP A 66 8.79 8.17 -25.09
C ASP A 66 10.30 7.91 -25.04
N HIS A 67 10.93 8.00 -23.86
CA HIS A 67 12.28 7.52 -23.61
C HIS A 67 12.32 6.09 -23.03
N CYS A 68 13.36 5.34 -23.36
CA CYS A 68 13.68 4.07 -22.71
C CYS A 68 14.71 4.29 -21.58
N PRO A 69 14.49 3.71 -20.39
CA PRO A 69 15.48 3.76 -19.32
C PRO A 69 16.79 3.07 -19.71
N VAL A 70 17.92 3.74 -19.45
CA VAL A 70 19.27 3.17 -19.59
C VAL A 70 19.75 2.69 -18.22
N LEU A 71 19.86 1.38 -18.05
CA LEU A 71 20.40 0.78 -16.83
C LEU A 71 21.90 0.52 -17.00
N VAL A 72 22.71 1.12 -16.13
CA VAL A 72 24.13 0.79 -15.96
C VAL A 72 24.27 -0.08 -14.72
N ASP A 73 24.36 -1.39 -14.91
CA ASP A 73 24.63 -2.35 -13.84
C ASP A 73 26.14 -2.41 -13.59
N THR A 74 26.54 -2.14 -12.37
CA THR A 74 27.94 -2.13 -11.90
C THR A 74 28.22 -3.21 -10.87
N VAL A 75 27.20 -3.97 -10.45
CA VAL A 75 27.26 -4.81 -9.24
C VAL A 75 27.16 -6.29 -9.57
N GLY A 76 26.55 -6.67 -10.69
CA GLY A 76 26.22 -8.08 -10.96
C GLY A 76 25.21 -8.62 -9.93
N CYS A 77 24.49 -9.69 -10.28
CA CYS A 77 23.30 -10.19 -9.58
C CYS A 77 23.49 -10.47 -8.06
N ALA A 78 23.45 -9.43 -7.22
CA ALA A 78 23.22 -9.55 -5.79
C ALA A 78 21.70 -9.49 -5.56
N SER A 79 21.07 -10.67 -5.54
CA SER A 79 19.65 -10.80 -5.24
C SER A 79 19.38 -10.33 -3.81
N HIS A 80 18.79 -9.14 -3.68
CA HIS A 80 18.17 -8.73 -2.41
C HIS A 80 16.93 -9.60 -2.18
N ASN A 81 17.07 -10.63 -1.34
CA ASN A 81 15.93 -11.39 -0.86
C ASN A 81 15.07 -10.47 0.03
N PRO A 82 13.78 -10.26 -0.29
CA PRO A 82 12.88 -9.54 0.61
C PRO A 82 12.69 -10.35 1.89
N VAL A 83 12.84 -9.68 3.02
CA VAL A 83 12.58 -10.24 4.35
C VAL A 83 11.09 -10.57 4.45
N PRO A 84 10.70 -11.78 4.93
CA PRO A 84 9.30 -12.09 5.15
C PRO A 84 8.77 -11.22 6.29
N THR A 85 7.70 -10.47 6.01
CA THR A 85 6.94 -9.75 7.04
C THR A 85 5.81 -10.65 7.55
N THR A 86 5.45 -10.40 8.81
CA THR A 86 4.50 -11.14 9.63
C THR A 86 3.17 -11.45 8.94
N ASN A 87 2.67 -12.68 9.14
CA ASN A 87 1.51 -13.34 8.49
C ASN A 87 0.10 -12.77 8.81
N ALA A 88 0.01 -11.54 9.32
CA ALA A 88 -1.28 -10.92 9.62
C ALA A 88 -2.03 -10.54 8.34
N PHE A 89 -3.36 -10.65 8.36
CA PHE A 89 -4.18 -10.17 7.26
C PHE A 89 -4.18 -8.64 7.26
N SER A 90 -4.05 -8.03 6.08
CA SER A 90 -4.29 -6.61 5.90
C SER A 90 -4.85 -6.42 4.51
N PHE A 91 -5.95 -5.69 4.40
CA PHE A 91 -6.56 -5.38 3.12
C PHE A 91 -5.65 -4.48 2.27
N ASP A 92 -5.42 -4.82 1.00
CA ASP A 92 -4.73 -3.94 0.04
C ASP A 92 -5.75 -3.25 -0.87
N ALA A 93 -5.68 -1.93 -0.98
CA ALA A 93 -6.61 -1.11 -1.75
C ALA A 93 -6.60 -1.44 -3.27
N ASN A 94 -5.47 -1.95 -3.78
CA ASN A 94 -5.35 -2.32 -5.19
C ASN A 94 -6.22 -3.51 -5.60
N TRP A 95 -6.75 -4.28 -4.64
CA TRP A 95 -7.66 -5.40 -4.93
C TRP A 95 -9.00 -4.91 -5.46
N VAL A 96 -9.40 -3.67 -5.14
CA VAL A 96 -10.62 -3.04 -5.66
C VAL A 96 -10.56 -2.86 -7.18
N LEU A 97 -9.37 -2.85 -7.78
CA LEU A 97 -9.17 -2.75 -9.23
C LEU A 97 -9.25 -4.11 -9.94
N GLU A 98 -9.42 -5.21 -9.23
CA GLU A 98 -9.58 -6.53 -9.83
C GLU A 98 -11.06 -6.84 -10.06
N GLU A 99 -11.41 -7.22 -11.29
CA GLU A 99 -12.79 -7.47 -11.70
C GLU A 99 -13.45 -8.62 -10.91
N ASP A 100 -12.66 -9.64 -10.53
CA ASP A 100 -13.12 -10.82 -9.80
C ASP A 100 -13.28 -10.58 -8.29
N PHE A 101 -12.83 -9.44 -7.77
CA PHE A 101 -12.78 -9.19 -6.33
C PHE A 101 -14.16 -8.89 -5.72
N GLU A 102 -15.01 -8.13 -6.41
CA GLU A 102 -16.37 -7.87 -5.92
C GLU A 102 -17.22 -9.16 -5.89
N GLN A 103 -17.07 -10.00 -6.93
CA GLN A 103 -17.73 -11.30 -6.97
C GLN A 103 -17.25 -12.22 -5.84
N LEU A 104 -15.96 -12.20 -5.51
CA LEU A 104 -15.41 -12.94 -4.37
C LEU A 104 -16.05 -12.51 -3.05
N ILE A 105 -16.15 -11.20 -2.80
CA ILE A 105 -16.78 -10.66 -1.58
C ILE A 105 -18.25 -11.07 -1.52
N SER A 106 -19.01 -10.83 -2.60
CA SER A 106 -20.43 -11.19 -2.66
C SER A 106 -20.66 -12.68 -2.40
N THR A 107 -19.89 -13.54 -3.07
CA THR A 107 -20.00 -15.01 -2.91
C THR A 107 -19.65 -15.45 -1.49
N SER A 108 -18.55 -14.93 -0.93
CA SER A 108 -18.09 -15.32 0.41
C SER A 108 -19.00 -14.76 1.52
N TRP A 109 -19.61 -13.60 1.31
CA TRP A 109 -20.44 -12.93 2.31
C TRP A 109 -21.87 -13.48 2.33
N LEU A 110 -22.48 -13.71 1.16
CA LEU A 110 -23.86 -14.20 1.03
C LEU A 110 -24.00 -15.71 1.29
N SER A 111 -22.93 -16.48 1.09
CA SER A 111 -22.92 -17.92 1.40
C SER A 111 -22.94 -18.23 2.90
N ASP A 112 -22.71 -17.20 3.71
CA ASP A 112 -22.58 -17.32 5.14
C ASP A 112 -23.76 -16.66 5.87
N GLN A 113 -24.31 -17.37 6.86
CA GLN A 113 -25.44 -16.91 7.68
C GLN A 113 -25.03 -16.66 9.14
N SER A 114 -23.73 -16.65 9.44
CA SER A 114 -23.23 -16.35 10.78
C SER A 114 -23.28 -14.86 11.13
N SER A 115 -22.82 -14.54 12.34
CA SER A 115 -22.51 -13.18 12.76
C SER A 115 -21.44 -12.52 11.87
N VAL A 116 -21.45 -11.18 11.86
CA VAL A 116 -20.53 -10.33 11.10
C VAL A 116 -19.05 -10.63 11.40
N PRO A 117 -18.59 -10.83 12.65
CA PRO A 117 -17.19 -11.12 12.93
C PRO A 117 -16.72 -12.43 12.26
N SER A 118 -17.53 -13.48 12.31
CA SER A 118 -17.22 -14.75 11.66
C SER A 118 -17.24 -14.65 10.13
N LYS A 119 -18.13 -13.80 9.57
CA LYS A 119 -18.14 -13.48 8.14
C LYS A 119 -16.85 -12.79 7.71
N LEU A 120 -16.38 -11.80 8.50
CA LEU A 120 -15.13 -11.07 8.23
C LEU A 120 -13.90 -11.99 8.32
N GLU A 121 -13.83 -12.87 9.32
CA GLU A 121 -12.73 -13.83 9.44
C GLU A 121 -12.68 -14.79 8.25
N ARG A 122 -13.82 -15.35 7.86
CA ARG A 122 -13.90 -16.21 6.66
C ARG A 122 -13.57 -15.46 5.39
N LEU A 123 -14.06 -14.24 5.24
CA LEU A 123 -13.72 -13.38 4.11
C LEU A 123 -12.22 -13.13 4.04
N ALA A 124 -11.56 -12.84 5.17
CA ALA A 124 -10.12 -12.66 5.24
C ALA A 124 -9.35 -13.93 4.80
N LEU A 125 -9.81 -15.12 5.18
CA LEU A 125 -9.24 -16.39 4.72
C LEU A 125 -9.45 -16.63 3.22
N SER A 126 -10.66 -16.37 2.71
CA SER A 126 -10.98 -16.44 1.28
C SER A 126 -10.11 -15.51 0.46
N ILE A 127 -9.94 -14.26 0.92
CA ILE A 127 -9.08 -13.27 0.29
C ILE A 127 -7.62 -13.73 0.34
N LYS A 128 -7.10 -14.20 1.48
CA LYS A 128 -5.74 -14.76 1.57
C LYS A 128 -5.50 -15.86 0.55
N SER A 129 -6.47 -16.75 0.35
CA SER A 129 -6.37 -17.81 -0.65
C SER A 129 -6.36 -17.26 -2.07
N TRP A 130 -7.27 -16.34 -2.38
CA TRP A 130 -7.34 -15.65 -3.67
C TRP A 130 -6.06 -14.87 -3.98
N CYS A 131 -5.47 -14.17 -3.00
CA CYS A 131 -4.22 -13.41 -3.16
C CYS A 131 -3.05 -14.29 -3.65
N ARG A 132 -2.98 -15.56 -3.22
CA ARG A 132 -1.95 -16.49 -3.71
C ARG A 132 -2.12 -16.75 -5.21
N GLY A 133 -3.35 -16.96 -5.67
CA GLY A 133 -3.68 -17.10 -7.09
C GLY A 133 -3.43 -15.82 -7.88
N LEU A 134 -3.83 -14.67 -7.32
CA LEU A 134 -3.65 -13.35 -7.92
C LEU A 134 -2.17 -13.03 -8.16
N ARG A 135 -1.31 -13.22 -7.16
CA ARG A 135 0.15 -12.98 -7.30
C ARG A 135 0.74 -13.81 -8.44
N ALA A 136 0.36 -15.08 -8.53
CA ALA A 136 0.82 -15.95 -9.60
C ALA A 136 0.27 -15.51 -10.98
N ARG A 137 -0.99 -15.09 -11.05
CA ARG A 137 -1.63 -14.54 -12.27
C ARG A 137 -0.93 -13.27 -12.74
N ARG A 138 -0.71 -12.30 -11.83
CA ARG A 138 -0.01 -11.04 -12.11
C ARG A 138 1.42 -11.25 -12.56
N LEU A 139 2.17 -12.17 -11.92
CA LEU A 139 3.55 -12.48 -12.33
C LEU A 139 3.60 -13.08 -13.73
N ARG A 140 2.71 -14.03 -14.05
CA ARG A 140 2.62 -14.62 -15.40
C ARG A 140 2.22 -13.59 -16.44
N SER A 141 1.19 -12.80 -16.17
CA SER A 141 0.70 -11.76 -17.09
C SER A 141 1.77 -10.70 -17.37
N ASN A 142 2.44 -10.17 -16.33
CA ASN A 142 3.58 -9.26 -16.49
C ASN A 142 4.70 -9.85 -17.33
N LYS A 143 5.04 -11.12 -17.09
CA LYS A 143 6.09 -11.80 -17.86
C LYS A 143 5.71 -11.87 -19.34
N VAL A 144 4.51 -12.33 -19.66
CA VAL A 144 4.00 -12.43 -21.04
C VAL A 144 3.95 -11.05 -21.71
N LEU A 145 3.42 -10.03 -21.02
CA LEU A 145 3.35 -8.67 -21.57
C LEU A 145 4.75 -8.07 -21.82
N ARG A 146 5.72 -8.33 -20.94
CA ARG A 146 7.11 -7.86 -21.13
C ARG A 146 7.83 -8.59 -22.27
N GLU A 147 7.62 -9.90 -22.40
CA GLU A 147 8.12 -10.69 -23.53
C GLU A 147 7.51 -10.18 -24.85
N ARG A 148 6.19 -9.99 -24.88
CA ARG A 148 5.50 -9.48 -26.07
C ARG A 148 5.93 -8.05 -26.44
N LEU A 149 6.12 -7.18 -25.44
CA LEU A 149 6.67 -5.85 -25.64
C LEU A 149 8.09 -5.91 -26.24
N ALA A 150 8.93 -6.85 -25.79
CA ALA A 150 10.27 -7.05 -26.34
C ALA A 150 10.20 -7.48 -27.82
N ASP A 151 9.35 -8.45 -28.14
CA ASP A 151 9.17 -8.97 -29.49
C ASP A 151 8.68 -7.90 -30.47
N LEU A 152 7.57 -7.21 -30.14
CA LEU A 152 6.95 -6.18 -31.00
C LEU A 152 7.87 -5.02 -31.34
N SER A 153 8.88 -4.80 -30.52
CA SER A 153 9.79 -3.67 -30.71
C SER A 153 11.10 -4.01 -31.40
N LEU A 154 11.35 -5.30 -31.62
CA LEU A 154 12.37 -5.78 -32.54
C LEU A 154 11.81 -5.92 -33.97
N GLN A 155 10.49 -5.95 -34.12
CA GLN A 155 9.82 -5.97 -35.41
C GLN A 155 9.84 -4.59 -36.08
N ASP A 156 9.80 -4.60 -37.41
CA ASP A 156 9.61 -3.38 -38.19
C ASP A 156 8.23 -2.79 -37.90
N PRO A 157 8.12 -1.45 -37.79
CA PRO A 157 6.88 -0.79 -37.43
C PRO A 157 5.88 -0.88 -38.59
N ASP A 158 4.89 -1.74 -38.41
CA ASP A 158 3.63 -1.77 -39.15
C ASP A 158 2.51 -1.19 -38.29
N ASP A 159 1.43 -0.72 -38.90
CA ASP A 159 0.32 -0.09 -38.18
C ASP A 159 -0.34 -1.08 -37.19
N ASP A 160 -0.52 -2.34 -37.58
CA ASP A 160 -1.05 -3.40 -36.70
C ASP A 160 -0.12 -3.68 -35.51
N ALA A 161 1.19 -3.72 -35.76
CA ALA A 161 2.20 -3.92 -34.71
C ALA A 161 2.27 -2.73 -33.73
N LEU A 162 2.04 -1.51 -34.22
CA LEU A 162 1.99 -0.31 -33.39
C LEU A 162 0.71 -0.25 -32.53
N GLU A 163 -0.43 -0.65 -33.08
CA GLU A 163 -1.67 -0.78 -32.32
C GLU A 163 -1.49 -1.79 -31.17
N GLU A 164 -1.01 -3.01 -31.47
CA GLU A 164 -0.74 -4.02 -30.45
C GLU A 164 0.28 -3.54 -29.40
N LEU A 165 1.32 -2.82 -29.83
CA LEU A 165 2.31 -2.24 -28.92
C LEU A 165 1.67 -1.21 -27.98
N THR A 166 0.71 -0.41 -28.44
CA THR A 166 -0.03 0.51 -27.55
C THR A 166 -0.90 -0.23 -26.55
N GLU A 167 -1.58 -1.31 -26.94
CA GLU A 167 -2.38 -2.14 -26.04
C GLU A 167 -1.53 -2.80 -24.96
N VAL A 168 -0.40 -3.40 -25.35
CA VAL A 168 0.54 -4.03 -24.42
C VAL A 168 1.12 -3.01 -23.44
N LYS A 169 1.49 -1.81 -23.92
CA LYS A 169 1.95 -0.72 -23.06
C LYS A 169 0.86 -0.29 -22.08
N LEU A 170 -0.40 -0.16 -22.53
CA LEU A 170 -1.52 0.21 -21.66
C LEU A 170 -1.77 -0.85 -20.57
N ALA A 171 -1.73 -2.14 -20.93
CA ALA A 171 -1.90 -3.24 -19.98
C ALA A 171 -0.79 -3.28 -18.91
N LEU A 172 0.47 -3.05 -19.32
CA LEU A 172 1.59 -2.92 -18.39
C LEU A 172 1.43 -1.69 -17.48
N ASN A 173 0.88 -0.60 -18.00
CA ASN A 173 0.67 0.62 -17.22
C ASN A 173 -0.38 0.40 -16.12
N LEU A 174 -1.52 -0.19 -16.47
CA LEU A 174 -2.56 -0.57 -15.51
C LEU A 174 -2.02 -1.46 -14.38
N GLU A 175 -1.13 -2.39 -14.71
CA GLU A 175 -0.56 -3.29 -13.70
C GLU A 175 0.44 -2.58 -12.77
N ALA A 176 1.20 -1.61 -13.28
CA ALA A 176 2.05 -0.77 -12.42
C ALA A 176 1.25 0.18 -11.53
N ASP A 177 0.15 0.74 -12.02
CA ASP A 177 -0.75 1.59 -11.21
C ASP A 177 -1.29 0.82 -10.00
N LYS A 178 -1.61 -0.48 -10.18
CA LYS A 178 -2.01 -1.37 -9.08
C LYS A 178 -0.87 -1.60 -8.07
N GLU A 179 0.37 -1.71 -8.53
CA GLU A 179 1.54 -1.82 -7.63
C GLU A 179 1.79 -0.50 -6.89
N GLU A 180 1.60 0.63 -7.56
CA GLU A 180 1.76 1.96 -6.97
C GLU A 180 0.81 2.17 -5.79
N ILE A 181 -0.49 1.87 -5.97
CA ILE A 181 -1.50 1.95 -4.89
C ILE A 181 -1.10 1.07 -3.69
N PHE A 182 -0.55 -0.12 -3.95
CA PHE A 182 -0.09 -1.04 -2.89
C PHE A 182 1.06 -0.46 -2.06
N TRP A 183 2.00 0.23 -2.72
CA TRP A 183 3.13 0.87 -2.04
C TRP A 183 2.75 2.17 -1.37
N GLU A 184 1.86 2.94 -1.96
CA GLU A 184 1.31 4.18 -1.39
C GLU A 184 0.62 3.91 -0.05
N GLN A 185 -0.25 2.89 -0.01
CA GLN A 185 -0.93 2.48 1.22
C GLN A 185 0.06 2.14 2.35
N ARG A 186 1.16 1.43 2.02
CA ARG A 186 2.23 1.08 2.99
C ARG A 186 3.09 2.27 3.37
N ALA A 187 3.28 3.21 2.46
CA ALA A 187 4.09 4.38 2.70
C ALA A 187 3.41 5.35 3.67
N HIS A 188 2.07 5.39 3.77
CA HIS A 188 1.30 6.32 4.62
C HIS A 188 1.76 7.79 4.46
N VAL A 189 2.02 8.25 3.23
CA VAL A 189 2.48 9.62 2.93
C VAL A 189 1.43 10.32 2.06
N ASN A 190 1.01 11.52 2.45
CA ASN A 190 0.15 12.41 1.68
C ASN A 190 0.91 13.74 1.50
N TRP A 191 0.96 14.28 0.27
CA TRP A 191 1.49 15.61 -0.14
C TRP A 191 2.95 15.67 -0.63
N LEU A 192 3.23 15.37 -1.90
CA LEU A 192 3.14 16.44 -2.88
C LEU A 192 2.76 15.91 -4.27
N GLN A 193 1.56 15.31 -4.34
CA GLN A 193 0.60 15.24 -5.46
C GLN A 193 1.02 14.82 -6.89
N HIS A 194 2.29 14.84 -7.32
CA HIS A 194 2.76 14.46 -8.67
C HIS A 194 4.24 14.00 -8.70
N GLY A 195 4.76 13.36 -7.66
CA GLY A 195 6.14 12.85 -7.67
C GLY A 195 6.27 11.69 -8.65
N ASP A 196 6.82 11.94 -9.83
CA ASP A 196 6.83 11.08 -11.02
C ASP A 196 7.21 9.61 -10.72
N ARG A 197 6.15 8.77 -10.67
CA ARG A 197 6.11 7.29 -10.74
C ARG A 197 6.75 6.50 -9.59
N ASN A 198 6.33 5.23 -9.52
CA ASN A 198 6.80 4.16 -8.61
C ASN A 198 8.34 4.07 -8.56
N THR A 199 8.95 4.91 -7.73
CA THR A 199 10.40 5.03 -7.61
C THR A 199 10.92 4.21 -6.43
N THR A 200 12.20 3.79 -6.53
CA THR A 200 12.97 3.19 -5.42
C THR A 200 12.86 3.99 -4.10
N PHE A 201 12.49 5.27 -4.17
CA PHE A 201 12.22 6.12 -3.02
C PHE A 201 11.09 5.60 -2.14
N PHE A 202 9.93 5.21 -2.67
CA PHE A 202 8.80 4.72 -1.84
C PHE A 202 9.17 3.42 -1.12
N HIS A 203 9.84 2.50 -1.81
CA HIS A 203 10.38 1.28 -1.20
C HIS A 203 11.41 1.60 -0.10
N LYS A 204 12.33 2.53 -0.37
CA LYS A 204 13.32 3.00 0.62
C LYS A 204 12.65 3.70 1.79
N TRP A 205 11.59 4.48 1.56
CA TRP A 205 10.87 5.23 2.58
C TRP A 205 10.03 4.32 3.46
N ALA A 206 9.31 3.36 2.89
CA ALA A 206 8.61 2.32 3.65
C ALA A 206 9.59 1.51 4.51
N THR A 207 10.71 1.08 3.93
CA THR A 207 11.79 0.39 4.67
C THR A 207 12.40 1.29 5.75
N PHE A 208 12.60 2.57 5.46
CA PHE A 208 13.13 3.56 6.41
C PHE A 208 12.16 3.78 7.57
N ARG A 209 10.86 3.94 7.30
CA ARG A 209 9.81 4.03 8.33
C ARG A 209 9.78 2.77 9.19
N GLN A 210 9.82 1.58 8.59
CA GLN A 210 9.90 0.32 9.34
C GLN A 210 11.13 0.29 10.26
N LYS A 211 12.32 0.69 9.75
CA LYS A 211 13.55 0.72 10.53
C LYS A 211 13.55 1.79 11.62
N LYS A 212 13.01 2.97 11.34
CA LYS A 212 12.95 4.12 12.26
C LYS A 212 11.90 3.90 13.36
N ASN A 213 10.76 3.32 13.02
CA ASN A 213 9.66 3.09 13.95
C ASN A 213 9.86 1.82 14.79
N ARG A 214 10.85 0.98 14.46
CA ARG A 214 11.17 -0.22 15.24
C ARG A 214 11.75 0.16 16.59
N VAL A 215 10.93 0.03 17.63
CA VAL A 215 11.35 0.12 19.03
C VAL A 215 12.24 -1.08 19.34
N ARG A 216 13.48 -0.84 19.77
CA ARG A 216 14.46 -1.91 20.05
C ARG A 216 14.57 -2.26 21.51
N LYS A 217 14.42 -1.26 22.39
CA LYS A 217 14.51 -1.40 23.84
C LYS A 217 13.53 -0.42 24.47
N LEU A 218 12.94 -0.81 25.59
CA LEU A 218 12.13 0.05 26.44
C LEU A 218 12.71 0.05 27.85
N ARG A 219 12.60 1.17 28.56
CA ARG A 219 13.02 1.29 29.95
C ARG A 219 11.83 1.03 30.87
N ARG A 220 12.01 0.14 31.84
CA ARG A 220 11.04 -0.12 32.92
C ARG A 220 10.97 1.06 33.89
N SER A 221 9.90 1.07 34.69
CA SER A 221 9.70 2.04 35.77
C SER A 221 10.79 1.97 36.86
N ASP A 222 11.42 0.80 37.04
CA ASP A 222 12.56 0.58 37.94
C ASP A 222 13.91 1.08 37.38
N GLY A 223 13.93 1.59 36.13
CA GLY A 223 15.11 2.11 35.46
C GLY A 223 15.92 1.07 34.67
N SER A 224 15.54 -0.21 34.70
CA SER A 224 16.18 -1.28 33.90
C SER A 224 15.73 -1.26 32.44
N TRP A 225 16.54 -1.85 31.55
CA TRP A 225 16.26 -1.92 30.11
C TRP A 225 15.76 -3.30 29.71
N GLU A 226 14.67 -3.33 28.95
CA GLU A 226 14.12 -4.54 28.35
C GLU A 226 14.34 -4.50 26.83
N ASP A 227 14.86 -5.58 26.27
CA ASP A 227 15.08 -5.74 24.82
C ASP A 227 14.38 -6.95 24.20
N ASP A 228 13.71 -7.77 25.02
CA ASP A 228 12.84 -8.85 24.56
C ASP A 228 11.49 -8.32 24.05
N GLU A 229 11.08 -8.77 22.86
CA GLU A 229 9.88 -8.28 22.17
C GLU A 229 8.59 -8.67 22.92
N ALA A 230 8.54 -9.86 23.53
CA ALA A 230 7.38 -10.31 24.29
C ALA A 230 7.26 -9.56 25.63
N ALA A 231 8.39 -9.35 26.33
CA ALA A 231 8.44 -8.56 27.54
C ALA A 231 8.06 -7.09 27.29
N MET A 232 8.55 -6.48 26.20
CA MET A 232 8.16 -5.13 25.77
C MET A 232 6.65 -5.01 25.46
N ALA A 233 6.07 -6.01 24.81
CA ALA A 233 4.63 -6.05 24.54
C ALA A 233 3.80 -6.13 25.84
N ASN A 234 4.23 -6.93 26.82
CA ASN A 234 3.57 -7.02 28.13
C ASN A 234 3.65 -5.70 28.89
N MET A 235 4.79 -5.00 28.87
CA MET A 235 4.90 -3.68 29.50
C MET A 235 3.93 -2.66 28.90
N ALA A 236 3.79 -2.64 27.58
CA ALA A 236 2.81 -1.78 26.92
C ALA A 236 1.37 -2.15 27.31
N LYS A 237 1.06 -3.45 27.37
CA LYS A 237 -0.26 -3.94 27.78
C LYS A 237 -0.59 -3.52 29.21
N GLU A 238 0.34 -3.69 30.16
CA GLU A 238 0.16 -3.29 31.56
C GLU A 238 -0.06 -1.79 31.69
N TYR A 239 0.80 -0.98 31.04
CA TYR A 239 0.70 0.48 31.07
C TYR A 239 -0.64 1.01 30.57
N PHE A 240 -1.09 0.56 29.39
CA PHE A 240 -2.39 1.01 28.86
C PHE A 240 -3.57 0.41 29.63
N SER A 241 -3.45 -0.82 30.13
CA SER A 241 -4.49 -1.41 30.99
C SER A 241 -4.69 -0.56 32.25
N ASP A 242 -3.62 -0.10 32.88
CA ASP A 242 -3.69 0.75 34.08
C ASP A 242 -4.40 2.08 33.77
N ILE A 243 -3.98 2.79 32.72
CA ILE A 243 -4.55 4.08 32.31
C ILE A 243 -6.04 3.98 31.94
N PHE A 244 -6.45 2.88 31.30
CA PHE A 244 -7.84 2.68 30.88
C PHE A 244 -8.69 1.94 31.92
N THR A 245 -8.13 1.57 33.07
CA THR A 245 -8.91 1.03 34.20
C THR A 245 -9.57 2.19 34.92
N SER A 246 -10.89 2.15 35.08
CA SER A 246 -11.59 3.21 35.79
C SER A 246 -11.26 3.19 37.28
N GLU A 247 -10.82 4.31 37.82
CA GLU A 247 -10.84 4.53 39.26
C GLU A 247 -12.31 4.59 39.70
N ALA A 248 -12.69 3.77 40.68
CA ALA A 248 -14.07 3.69 41.15
C ALA A 248 -14.46 5.01 41.82
N VAL A 249 -15.11 5.91 41.09
CA VAL A 249 -15.69 7.12 41.63
C VAL A 249 -17.04 6.76 42.24
N GLU A 250 -17.18 6.92 43.56
CA GLU A 250 -18.45 6.73 44.24
C GLU A 250 -19.43 7.85 43.85
N ASN A 251 -20.52 7.44 43.19
CA ASN A 251 -21.79 8.15 43.01
C ASN A 251 -21.72 9.58 42.39
N PRO A 252 -21.69 9.70 41.05
CA PRO A 252 -21.68 10.98 40.35
C PRO A 252 -23.02 11.74 40.40
N ASP A 253 -24.10 11.14 40.92
CA ASP A 253 -25.45 11.71 40.87
C ASP A 253 -25.54 13.08 41.55
N SER A 254 -24.83 13.26 42.67
CA SER A 254 -24.76 14.53 43.39
C SER A 254 -24.15 15.68 42.57
N ILE A 255 -23.26 15.37 41.64
CA ILE A 255 -22.63 16.35 40.73
C ILE A 255 -23.56 16.63 39.54
N LEU A 256 -24.25 15.60 39.02
CA LEU A 256 -25.17 15.74 37.90
C LEU A 256 -26.40 16.59 38.26
N GLU A 257 -26.84 16.58 39.52
CA GLU A 257 -27.92 17.45 40.03
C GLU A 257 -27.58 18.95 39.97
N LEU A 258 -26.29 19.31 39.97
CA LEU A 258 -25.84 20.70 39.87
C LEU A 258 -25.84 21.22 38.43
N ILE A 259 -26.01 20.34 37.43
CA ILE A 259 -25.99 20.70 36.01
C ILE A 259 -27.42 21.06 35.56
N PRO A 260 -27.68 22.31 35.13
CA PRO A 260 -28.99 22.69 34.65
C PRO A 260 -29.37 21.93 33.37
N ARG A 261 -30.63 21.48 33.31
CA ARG A 261 -31.16 20.75 32.13
C ARG A 261 -31.20 21.67 30.92
N SER A 262 -30.40 21.35 29.90
CA SER A 262 -30.26 22.10 28.65
C SER A 262 -30.93 21.44 27.45
N ILE A 263 -31.26 20.15 27.54
CA ILE A 263 -31.82 19.35 26.45
C ILE A 263 -33.35 19.41 26.51
N SER A 264 -33.99 19.87 25.43
CA SER A 264 -35.45 19.88 25.33
C SER A 264 -36.02 18.46 25.20
N SER A 265 -37.30 18.28 25.53
CA SER A 265 -37.99 16.99 25.34
C SER A 265 -37.93 16.51 23.89
N THR A 266 -38.02 17.42 22.92
CA THR A 266 -37.87 17.11 21.50
C THR A 266 -36.46 16.65 21.16
N ASN A 267 -35.43 17.30 21.70
CA ASN A 267 -34.05 16.83 21.50
C ASN A 267 -33.82 15.47 22.14
N ASN A 268 -34.38 15.23 23.33
CA ASN A 268 -34.27 13.94 24.00
C ASN A 268 -34.96 12.83 23.19
N ALA A 269 -36.13 13.10 22.60
CA ALA A 269 -36.81 12.16 21.70
C ALA A 269 -35.96 11.84 20.45
N CYS A 270 -35.25 12.81 19.88
CA CYS A 270 -34.31 12.56 18.78
C CYS A 270 -33.08 11.77 19.21
N LEU A 271 -32.51 12.05 20.40
CA LEU A 271 -31.33 11.36 20.92
C LEU A 271 -31.61 9.90 21.31
N LEU A 272 -32.86 9.58 21.64
CA LEU A 272 -33.31 8.23 21.99
C LEU A 272 -33.92 7.48 20.80
N ALA A 273 -33.95 8.09 19.60
CA ALA A 273 -34.45 7.42 18.41
C ALA A 273 -33.51 6.25 18.02
N PRO A 274 -34.06 5.13 17.51
CA PRO A 274 -33.23 4.00 17.08
C PRO A 274 -32.39 4.38 15.87
N PHE A 275 -31.16 3.86 15.81
CA PHE A 275 -30.25 4.11 14.69
C PHE A 275 -30.75 3.40 13.43
N THR A 276 -30.71 4.13 12.32
CA THR A 276 -31.09 3.63 11.00
C THR A 276 -29.85 3.16 10.23
N LYS A 277 -30.06 2.34 9.18
CA LYS A 277 -29.01 1.93 8.24
C LYS A 277 -28.29 3.14 7.63
N ASP A 278 -29.02 4.22 7.37
CA ASP A 278 -28.47 5.44 6.78
C ASP A 278 -27.56 6.19 7.76
N ASP A 279 -27.88 6.18 9.06
CA ASP A 279 -27.02 6.76 10.09
C ASP A 279 -25.65 6.06 10.14
N PHE A 280 -25.65 4.73 10.08
CA PHE A 280 -24.40 3.96 10.02
C PHE A 280 -23.62 4.22 8.73
N PHE A 281 -24.31 4.29 7.59
CA PHE A 281 -23.64 4.57 6.33
C PHE A 281 -23.03 5.97 6.28
N LEU A 282 -23.73 6.97 6.83
CA LEU A 282 -23.22 8.33 6.98
C LEU A 282 -21.97 8.36 7.86
N ALA A 283 -21.96 7.65 8.99
CA ALA A 283 -20.79 7.55 9.85
C ALA A 283 -19.60 6.91 9.12
N VAL A 284 -19.81 5.78 8.43
CA VAL A 284 -18.77 5.10 7.63
C VAL A 284 -18.21 6.02 6.54
N LYS A 285 -19.06 6.82 5.87
CA LYS A 285 -18.66 7.75 4.81
C LYS A 285 -17.81 8.92 5.32
N GLN A 286 -17.96 9.32 6.58
CA GLN A 286 -17.15 10.37 7.20
C GLN A 286 -15.74 9.88 7.60
N MET A 287 -15.52 8.57 7.66
CA MET A 287 -14.21 8.00 7.97
C MET A 287 -13.23 8.17 6.80
N ALA A 288 -11.96 8.42 7.11
CA ALA A 288 -10.94 8.48 6.07
C ALA A 288 -10.66 7.05 5.52
N PRO A 289 -10.66 6.84 4.18
CA PRO A 289 -10.75 5.49 3.60
C PRO A 289 -9.60 4.54 3.97
N LEU A 290 -8.37 5.04 4.02
CA LEU A 290 -7.14 4.26 4.23
C LEU A 290 -6.50 4.49 5.61
N LYS A 291 -7.30 4.81 6.64
CA LYS A 291 -6.80 4.80 8.02
C LYS A 291 -6.44 3.38 8.44
N ALA A 292 -5.60 3.27 9.48
CA ALA A 292 -5.15 1.99 10.01
C ALA A 292 -6.36 1.08 10.27
N ALA A 293 -6.30 -0.12 9.71
CA ALA A 293 -7.30 -1.15 9.94
C ALA A 293 -7.15 -1.70 11.36
N ASP A 294 -8.25 -2.19 11.92
CA ASP A 294 -8.26 -2.83 13.22
C ASP A 294 -7.71 -4.27 13.12
N LEU A 295 -7.79 -5.07 14.19
CA LEU A 295 -7.37 -6.48 14.22
C LEU A 295 -7.97 -7.33 13.10
N ASP A 296 -9.12 -6.94 12.57
CA ASP A 296 -9.80 -7.58 11.45
C ASP A 296 -9.11 -7.34 10.09
N GLY A 297 -8.23 -6.35 10.00
CA GLY A 297 -7.48 -5.99 8.80
C GLY A 297 -8.31 -5.30 7.71
N PHE A 298 -9.55 -4.87 7.99
CA PHE A 298 -10.42 -4.18 7.02
C PHE A 298 -10.47 -2.65 7.26
N PRO A 299 -10.01 -1.81 6.31
CA PRO A 299 -10.07 -0.36 6.43
C PRO A 299 -11.47 0.16 6.10
N ALA A 300 -11.75 1.42 6.46
CA ALA A 300 -13.03 2.09 6.15
C ALA A 300 -13.39 2.03 4.65
N LEU A 301 -12.39 2.06 3.76
CA LEU A 301 -12.58 1.91 2.31
C LEU A 301 -13.39 0.66 1.94
N PHE A 302 -13.20 -0.46 2.63
CA PHE A 302 -13.94 -1.69 2.39
C PHE A 302 -15.45 -1.48 2.61
N TYR A 303 -15.82 -0.95 3.77
CA TYR A 303 -17.22 -0.68 4.11
C TYR A 303 -17.83 0.40 3.23
N GLN A 304 -17.07 1.43 2.86
CA GLN A 304 -17.54 2.49 1.95
C GLN A 304 -17.84 1.95 0.54
N ARG A 305 -17.01 1.04 0.04
CA ARG A 305 -17.13 0.50 -1.32
C ARG A 305 -18.16 -0.61 -1.43
N TYR A 306 -18.23 -1.49 -0.43
CA TYR A 306 -19.05 -2.71 -0.48
C TYR A 306 -20.29 -2.64 0.44
N TRP A 307 -20.73 -1.44 0.82
CA TRP A 307 -21.90 -1.25 1.68
C TRP A 307 -23.18 -1.89 1.13
N HIS A 308 -23.33 -1.96 -0.20
CA HIS A 308 -24.44 -2.64 -0.85
C HIS A 308 -24.47 -4.15 -0.61
N ILE A 309 -23.33 -4.75 -0.25
CA ILE A 309 -23.21 -6.18 0.07
C ILE A 309 -23.26 -6.39 1.59
N VAL A 310 -22.46 -5.63 2.35
CA VAL A 310 -22.26 -5.88 3.79
C VAL A 310 -23.16 -5.06 4.70
N GLY A 311 -23.77 -4.00 4.19
CA GLY A 311 -24.39 -2.94 5.01
C GLY A 311 -25.59 -3.39 5.83
N ASP A 312 -26.39 -4.35 5.34
CA ASP A 312 -27.56 -4.86 6.09
C ASP A 312 -27.13 -5.67 7.33
N ASP A 313 -26.16 -6.56 7.16
CA ASP A 313 -25.63 -7.37 8.26
C ASP A 313 -24.89 -6.50 9.28
N VAL A 314 -24.06 -5.56 8.81
CA VAL A 314 -23.30 -4.65 9.68
C VAL A 314 -24.24 -3.74 10.47
N SER A 315 -25.26 -3.16 9.83
CA SER A 315 -26.22 -2.29 10.53
C SER A 315 -27.03 -3.06 11.58
N SER A 316 -27.44 -4.29 11.25
CA SER A 316 -28.14 -5.17 12.19
C SER A 316 -27.26 -5.52 13.38
N PHE A 317 -25.99 -5.88 13.13
CA PHE A 317 -25.01 -6.16 14.16
C PHE A 317 -24.79 -4.95 15.09
N CYS A 318 -24.58 -3.76 14.52
CA CYS A 318 -24.38 -2.53 15.30
C CYS A 318 -25.60 -2.20 16.16
N ASN A 319 -26.82 -2.36 15.64
CA ASN A 319 -28.04 -2.12 16.40
C ASN A 319 -28.18 -3.08 17.60
N LEU A 320 -27.91 -4.39 17.41
CA LEU A 320 -27.94 -5.36 18.50
C LEU A 320 -26.95 -5.01 19.62
N VAL A 321 -25.76 -4.52 19.26
CA VAL A 321 -24.77 -4.05 20.24
C VAL A 321 -25.23 -2.80 20.96
N LEU A 322 -25.68 -1.77 20.22
CA LEU A 322 -26.05 -0.48 20.79
C LEU A 322 -27.30 -0.55 21.69
N CYS A 323 -28.21 -1.48 21.40
CA CYS A 323 -29.36 -1.78 22.26
C CYS A 323 -29.00 -2.63 23.49
N GLY A 324 -27.74 -3.08 23.63
CA GLY A 324 -27.29 -3.92 24.74
C GLY A 324 -27.72 -5.39 24.65
N GLU A 325 -28.22 -5.83 23.50
CA GLU A 325 -28.67 -7.21 23.26
C GLU A 325 -27.51 -8.16 22.94
N MET A 326 -26.34 -7.61 22.60
CA MET A 326 -25.14 -8.37 22.26
C MET A 326 -23.88 -7.71 22.82
N VAL A 327 -22.99 -8.51 23.39
CA VAL A 327 -21.66 -8.06 23.83
C VAL A 327 -20.71 -8.11 22.64
N LEU A 328 -19.90 -7.07 22.47
CA LEU A 328 -18.95 -6.94 21.35
C LEU A 328 -17.91 -8.07 21.26
N GLY A 329 -17.65 -8.81 22.35
CA GLY A 329 -16.73 -9.95 22.34
C GLY A 329 -15.36 -9.60 21.77
N ASP A 330 -14.88 -10.44 20.85
CA ASP A 330 -13.58 -10.26 20.19
C ASP A 330 -13.49 -9.00 19.30
N VAL A 331 -14.62 -8.38 18.95
CA VAL A 331 -14.65 -7.12 18.18
C VAL A 331 -14.16 -5.93 19.03
N ASN A 332 -14.21 -6.04 20.35
CA ASN A 332 -13.69 -5.00 21.25
C ASN A 332 -12.22 -5.21 21.64
N LEU A 333 -11.54 -6.18 21.02
CA LEU A 333 -10.10 -6.36 21.24
C LEU A 333 -9.36 -5.17 20.63
N THR A 334 -8.47 -4.55 21.40
CA THR A 334 -7.68 -3.41 20.94
C THR A 334 -6.27 -3.87 20.60
N SER A 335 -5.81 -3.56 19.39
CA SER A 335 -4.40 -3.71 19.03
C SER A 335 -3.58 -2.52 19.53
N ILE A 336 -2.62 -2.77 20.41
CA ILE A 336 -1.72 -1.71 20.89
C ILE A 336 -0.55 -1.61 19.92
N VAL A 337 -0.49 -0.50 19.18
CA VAL A 337 0.64 -0.18 18.29
C VAL A 337 1.41 1.01 18.84
N LEU A 338 2.66 0.77 19.26
CA LEU A 338 3.54 1.85 19.71
C LEU A 338 4.06 2.64 18.52
N VAL A 339 3.70 3.92 18.46
CA VAL A 339 4.17 4.86 17.43
C VAL A 339 5.15 5.86 18.05
N PRO A 340 6.45 5.80 17.70
CA PRO A 340 7.44 6.75 18.21
C PRO A 340 7.09 8.20 17.88
N LYS A 341 6.83 9.03 18.89
CA LYS A 341 6.63 10.49 18.72
C LYS A 341 7.93 11.28 18.66
N ILE A 342 8.98 10.77 19.30
CA ILE A 342 10.32 11.37 19.35
C ILE A 342 11.36 10.46 18.71
N VAL A 343 12.54 11.03 18.42
CA VAL A 343 13.69 10.25 17.95
C VAL A 343 14.20 9.40 19.10
N GLN A 344 14.24 8.07 18.90
CA GLN A 344 14.68 7.09 19.90
C GLN A 344 13.85 7.13 21.20
N PRO A 345 12.56 6.75 21.15
CA PRO A 345 11.76 6.64 22.36
C PRO A 345 12.35 5.57 23.28
N VAL A 346 12.42 5.89 24.56
CA VAL A 346 13.01 5.03 25.60
C VAL A 346 11.99 4.62 26.65
N THR A 347 10.87 5.32 26.74
CA THR A 347 9.75 5.02 27.62
C THR A 347 8.44 5.04 26.82
N ILE A 348 7.33 4.60 27.44
CA ILE A 348 6.03 4.41 26.77
C ILE A 348 5.19 5.70 26.78
N ASP A 349 5.48 6.61 27.71
CA ASP A 349 4.86 7.92 27.95
C ASP A 349 5.25 9.03 26.96
#